data_AF-A0A531MCX3-F1
#
_entry.id   AF-A0A531MCX3-F1
#
_cell.length_a   1.000
_cell.length_b   1.000
_cell.length_c   1.000
_cell.angle_alpha   90.00
_cell.angle_beta   90.00
_cell.angle_gamma   90.00
#
_symmetry.space_group_name_H-M   'P 1'
#
loop_
_entity.id
_entity.type
_entity.pdbx_description
1 polymer ?
#
loop_
_entity_poly.entity_id
_entity_poly.type
_entity_poly.pdbx_seq_one_letter_code
_entity_poly.pdbx_strand_id
1 'polypeptide(L)'
;MDAVRAADHDRYLTALYAPADKRDALFSLYAFNAEIAGIRDRIHEPLPGEVRLQWWRDVIAAGGEAGAGHPVADALNVTITAFKLPKPAFENMLEARIFDLYDDPMPSRTDLEGYCGETAAALIQLAAMVLDPAEAPGFAEPAGRAGCAQAITGLLLLLPLHRRRG
;
A
#
# COMPACT_ATOMS: atom_id res chain seq x y z
N MET A 1 4.17 -3.42 -14.08
CA MET A 1 4.56 -2.11 -14.66
C MET A 1 3.36 -1.32 -15.16
N ASP A 2 2.58 -1.80 -16.14
CA ASP A 2 1.47 -1.03 -16.73
C ASP A 2 0.33 -0.71 -15.76
N ALA A 3 0.00 -1.63 -14.84
CA ALA A 3 -0.98 -1.38 -13.79
C ALA A 3 -0.62 -0.16 -12.92
N VAL A 4 0.65 -0.06 -12.51
CA VAL A 4 1.15 1.09 -11.74
C VAL A 4 1.18 2.35 -12.59
N ARG A 5 1.59 2.27 -13.86
CA ARG A 5 1.59 3.43 -14.77
C ARG A 5 0.21 4.09 -14.88
N ALA A 6 -0.85 3.27 -14.91
CA ALA A 6 -2.23 3.77 -15.01
C ALA A 6 -2.80 4.23 -13.66
N ALA A 7 -2.53 3.50 -12.57
CA ALA A 7 -3.14 3.76 -11.27
C ALA A 7 -2.36 4.76 -10.40
N ASP A 8 -1.05 4.87 -10.58
CA ASP A 8 -0.16 5.67 -9.75
C ASP A 8 1.07 6.13 -10.57
N HIS A 9 0.88 7.21 -11.33
CA HIS A 9 1.90 7.72 -12.25
C HIS A 9 3.18 8.17 -11.53
N ASP A 10 3.03 8.80 -10.36
CA ASP A 10 4.17 9.28 -9.58
C ASP A 10 5.03 8.11 -9.12
N ARG A 11 4.44 7.06 -8.53
CA ARG A 11 5.19 5.86 -8.13
C ARG A 11 5.74 5.10 -9.33
N TYR A 12 5.05 5.14 -10.47
CA TYR A 12 5.59 4.59 -11.70
C TYR A 12 6.90 5.29 -12.09
N LEU A 13 6.93 6.62 -12.10
CA LEU A 13 8.12 7.40 -12.41
C LEU A 13 9.23 7.20 -11.37
N THR A 14 8.89 7.21 -10.07
CA THR A 14 9.87 6.99 -8.99
C THR A 14 10.57 5.63 -9.12
N ALA A 15 9.83 4.56 -9.45
CA ALA A 15 10.42 3.23 -9.64
C ALA A 15 11.45 3.19 -10.77
N LEU A 16 11.36 4.05 -11.79
CA LEU A 16 12.33 4.10 -12.89
C LEU A 16 13.70 4.63 -12.47
N TYR A 17 13.79 5.36 -11.36
CA TYR A 17 15.06 5.81 -10.78
C TYR A 17 15.77 4.73 -9.96
N ALA A 18 15.10 3.63 -9.63
CA ALA A 18 15.69 2.52 -8.90
C ALA A 18 16.62 1.66 -9.80
N PRO A 19 17.55 0.90 -9.18
CA PRO A 19 18.34 -0.12 -9.88
C PRO A 19 17.45 -1.10 -10.63
N ALA A 20 17.87 -1.50 -11.84
CA ALA A 20 17.04 -2.31 -12.75
C ALA A 20 16.58 -3.64 -12.13
N ASP A 21 17.42 -4.27 -11.31
CA ASP A 21 17.14 -5.53 -10.61
C ASP A 21 16.14 -5.39 -9.45
N LYS A 22 15.80 -4.16 -9.04
CA LYS A 22 14.83 -3.87 -7.96
C LYS A 22 13.49 -3.35 -8.47
N ARG A 23 13.39 -2.93 -9.74
CA ARG A 23 12.20 -2.25 -10.27
C ARG A 23 10.96 -3.13 -10.22
N ASP A 24 11.08 -4.41 -10.55
CA ASP A 24 9.93 -5.32 -10.56
C ASP A 24 9.36 -5.53 -9.16
N ALA A 25 10.23 -5.61 -8.15
CA ALA A 25 9.84 -5.67 -6.74
C ALA A 25 9.16 -4.38 -6.27
N LEU A 26 9.66 -3.21 -6.66
CA LEU A 26 8.98 -1.94 -6.36
C LEU A 26 7.62 -1.85 -7.07
N PHE A 27 7.55 -2.25 -8.33
CA PHE A 27 6.29 -2.25 -9.08
C PHE A 27 5.26 -3.20 -8.47
N SER A 28 5.66 -4.34 -7.91
CA SER A 28 4.73 -5.26 -7.24
C SER A 28 4.14 -4.63 -5.97
N LEU A 29 4.98 -3.99 -5.14
CA LEU A 29 4.54 -3.26 -3.94
C LEU A 29 3.59 -2.10 -4.31
N TYR A 30 3.93 -1.33 -5.34
CA TYR A 30 3.12 -0.19 -5.76
C TYR A 30 1.81 -0.62 -6.41
N ALA A 31 1.80 -1.72 -7.17
CA ALA A 31 0.58 -2.29 -7.72
C ALA A 31 -0.34 -2.80 -6.62
N PHE A 32 0.19 -3.52 -5.63
CA PHE A 32 -0.57 -3.94 -4.45
C PHE A 32 -1.18 -2.75 -3.72
N ASN A 33 -0.37 -1.72 -3.42
CA ASN A 33 -0.86 -0.51 -2.76
C ASN A 33 -1.98 0.18 -3.55
N ALA A 34 -1.81 0.32 -4.88
CA ALA A 34 -2.83 0.91 -5.74
C ALA A 34 -4.13 0.08 -5.77
N GLU A 35 -4.02 -1.25 -5.71
CA GLU A 35 -5.19 -2.11 -5.62
C GLU A 35 -5.95 -1.91 -4.31
N ILE A 36 -5.29 -1.99 -3.16
CA ILE A 36 -5.98 -1.87 -1.86
C ILE A 36 -6.52 -0.46 -1.63
N ALA A 37 -5.79 0.58 -2.03
CA ALA A 37 -6.23 1.97 -1.90
C ALA A 37 -7.43 2.28 -2.79
N GLY A 38 -7.49 1.68 -3.98
CA GLY A 38 -8.59 1.87 -4.93
C GLY A 38 -9.83 1.03 -4.63
N ILE A 39 -9.88 0.23 -3.55
CA ILE A 39 -11.06 -0.58 -3.21
C ILE A 39 -12.26 0.34 -2.95
N ARG A 40 -12.09 1.39 -2.12
CA ARG A 40 -13.14 2.38 -1.82
C ARG A 40 -13.70 3.05 -3.08
N ASP A 41 -12.86 3.25 -4.10
CA ASP A 41 -13.29 3.90 -5.34
C ASP A 41 -14.14 2.99 -6.23
N ARG A 42 -13.98 1.66 -6.11
CA ARG A 42 -14.65 0.67 -6.96
C ARG A 42 -15.82 -0.03 -6.26
N ILE A 43 -15.81 -0.07 -4.93
CA ILE A 43 -16.78 -0.78 -4.10
C ILE A 43 -17.37 0.22 -3.11
N HIS A 44 -18.68 0.45 -3.22
CA HIS A 44 -19.40 1.44 -2.40
C HIS A 44 -20.07 0.84 -1.16
N GLU A 45 -20.14 -0.48 -1.06
CA GLU A 45 -20.68 -1.18 0.10
C GLU A 45 -19.51 -1.70 0.97
N PRO A 46 -19.53 -1.50 2.31
CA PRO A 46 -18.41 -1.90 3.16
C PRO A 46 -18.10 -3.40 3.09
N LEU A 47 -19.14 -4.25 3.17
CA LEU A 47 -18.97 -5.70 3.28
C LEU A 47 -18.24 -6.32 2.07
N PRO A 48 -18.60 -6.04 0.79
CA PRO A 48 -17.81 -6.50 -0.34
C PRO A 48 -16.35 -5.96 -0.35
N GLY A 49 -16.12 -4.77 0.19
CA GLY A 49 -14.79 -4.19 0.34
C GLY A 49 -13.94 -4.98 1.33
N GLU A 50 -14.52 -5.35 2.48
CA GLU A 50 -13.87 -6.19 3.49
C GLU A 50 -13.54 -7.57 2.95
N VAL A 51 -14.44 -8.19 2.18
CA VAL A 51 -14.17 -9.48 1.51
C VAL A 51 -12.96 -9.36 0.59
N ARG A 52 -12.82 -8.25 -0.16
CA ARG A 52 -11.67 -8.02 -1.04
C ARG A 52 -10.36 -7.84 -0.26
N LEU A 53 -10.40 -7.15 0.88
CA LEU A 53 -9.25 -7.00 1.79
C LEU A 53 -8.88 -8.33 2.47
N GLN A 54 -9.87 -9.10 2.88
CA GLN A 54 -9.66 -10.41 3.48
C GLN A 54 -9.03 -11.39 2.48
N TRP A 55 -9.46 -11.38 1.22
CA TRP A 55 -8.79 -12.15 0.17
C TRP A 55 -7.30 -11.81 0.08
N TRP A 56 -6.94 -10.52 0.17
CA TRP A 56 -5.52 -10.11 0.15
C TRP A 56 -4.76 -10.63 1.36
N ARG A 57 -5.39 -10.61 2.54
CA ARG A 57 -4.81 -11.17 3.77
C ARG A 57 -4.54 -12.67 3.61
N ASP A 58 -5.49 -13.42 3.07
CA ASP A 58 -5.36 -14.86 2.83
C ASP A 58 -4.27 -15.18 1.81
N VAL A 59 -4.18 -14.40 0.72
CA VAL A 59 -3.14 -14.52 -0.32
C VAL A 59 -1.74 -14.34 0.26
N ILE A 60 -1.54 -13.32 1.10
CA ILE A 60 -0.24 -13.01 1.72
C ILE A 60 0.11 -14.05 2.78
N ALA A 61 -0.88 -14.50 3.57
CA ALA A 61 -0.70 -15.55 4.55
C ALA A 61 -0.25 -16.87 3.91
N ALA A 62 -0.95 -17.31 2.85
CA ALA A 62 -0.70 -18.57 2.15
C ALA A 62 0.59 -18.59 1.31
N GLY A 63 1.21 -17.43 1.02
CA GLY A 63 2.53 -17.36 0.39
C GLY A 63 2.60 -17.85 -1.05
N GLY A 64 1.50 -17.75 -1.81
CA GLY A 64 1.44 -18.05 -3.25
C GLY A 64 0.35 -19.03 -3.67
N GLU A 65 -0.12 -19.90 -2.78
CA GLU A 65 -1.12 -20.93 -3.14
C GLU A 65 -2.55 -20.37 -3.27
N ALA A 66 -2.95 -19.45 -2.39
CA ALA A 66 -4.32 -18.90 -2.36
C ALA A 66 -4.57 -17.78 -3.41
N GLY A 67 -3.53 -17.28 -4.06
CA GLY A 67 -3.58 -16.15 -5.01
C GLY A 67 -3.17 -16.49 -6.44
N ALA A 68 -2.92 -17.76 -6.72
CA ALA A 68 -2.39 -18.23 -7.99
C ALA A 68 -3.23 -17.75 -9.18
N GLY A 69 -2.58 -17.09 -10.13
CA GLY A 69 -3.20 -16.59 -11.36
C GLY A 69 -3.68 -15.14 -11.28
N HIS A 70 -3.54 -14.47 -10.14
CA HIS A 70 -3.71 -13.02 -10.05
C HIS A 70 -2.33 -12.33 -10.19
N PRO A 71 -2.05 -11.63 -11.31
CA PRO A 71 -0.70 -11.16 -11.64
C PRO A 71 -0.01 -10.32 -10.57
N VAL A 72 -0.76 -9.46 -9.87
CA VAL A 72 -0.19 -8.63 -8.79
C VAL A 72 0.09 -9.46 -7.53
N ALA A 73 -0.73 -10.45 -7.24
CA ALA A 73 -0.55 -11.32 -6.07
C ALA A 73 0.66 -12.24 -6.27
N ASP A 74 0.80 -12.80 -7.46
CA ASP A 74 1.94 -13.64 -7.84
C ASP A 74 3.26 -12.84 -7.71
N ALA A 75 3.31 -11.65 -8.30
CA ALA A 75 4.48 -10.77 -8.23
C ALA A 75 4.79 -10.30 -6.80
N LEU A 76 3.76 -10.00 -6.01
CA LEU A 76 3.91 -9.59 -4.61
C LEU A 76 4.47 -10.74 -3.77
N ASN A 77 3.96 -11.97 -3.91
CA ASN A 77 4.44 -13.13 -3.16
C ASN A 77 5.90 -13.48 -3.48
N VAL A 78 6.31 -13.36 -4.75
CA VAL A 78 7.73 -13.47 -5.14
C VAL A 78 8.55 -12.39 -4.46
N THR A 79 8.06 -11.15 -4.42
CA THR A 79 8.75 -10.01 -3.79
C THR A 79 8.90 -10.17 -2.28
N ILE A 80 7.81 -10.54 -1.58
CA ILE A 80 7.83 -10.80 -0.13
C ILE A 80 8.87 -11.86 0.21
N THR A 81 8.88 -12.96 -0.55
CA THR A 81 9.84 -14.07 -0.33
C THR A 81 11.28 -13.64 -0.63
N ALA A 82 11.53 -13.00 -1.78
CA ALA A 82 12.87 -12.63 -2.23
C ALA A 82 13.54 -11.61 -1.31
N PHE A 83 12.78 -10.64 -0.79
CA PHE A 83 13.28 -9.57 0.06
C PHE A 83 12.99 -9.77 1.56
N LYS A 84 12.41 -10.93 1.92
CA LYS A 84 12.04 -11.28 3.31
C LYS A 84 11.21 -10.18 3.98
N LEU A 85 10.28 -9.61 3.23
CA LEU A 85 9.46 -8.50 3.71
C LEU A 85 8.52 -8.97 4.84
N PRO A 86 8.30 -8.16 5.89
CA PRO A 86 7.52 -8.56 7.04
C PRO A 86 6.03 -8.62 6.66
N LYS A 87 5.45 -9.83 6.63
CA LYS A 87 4.01 -10.03 6.44
C LYS A 87 3.13 -9.18 7.37
N PRO A 88 3.48 -8.97 8.66
CA PRO A 88 2.70 -8.10 9.54
C PRO A 88 2.52 -6.66 9.02
N ALA A 89 3.49 -6.12 8.28
CA ALA A 89 3.35 -4.77 7.71
C ALA A 89 2.22 -4.72 6.67
N PHE A 90 2.06 -5.76 5.85
CA PHE A 90 0.97 -5.83 4.88
C PHE A 90 -0.38 -6.06 5.57
N GLU A 91 -0.41 -6.86 6.63
CA GLU A 91 -1.62 -7.07 7.44
C GLU A 91 -2.12 -5.76 8.05
N ASN A 92 -1.21 -4.94 8.59
CA ASN A 92 -1.55 -3.62 9.11
C ASN A 92 -2.01 -2.66 8.00
N MET A 93 -1.36 -2.68 6.83
CA MET A 93 -1.82 -1.90 5.67
C MET A 93 -3.26 -2.25 5.29
N LEU A 94 -3.60 -3.55 5.26
CA LEU A 94 -4.96 -4.01 4.97
C LEU A 94 -5.94 -3.57 6.06
N GLU A 95 -5.56 -3.68 7.33
CA GLU A 95 -6.39 -3.24 8.46
C GLU A 95 -6.69 -1.74 8.40
N ALA A 96 -5.68 -0.92 8.12
CA ALA A 96 -5.85 0.52 7.97
C ALA A 96 -6.79 0.88 6.80
N ARG A 97 -6.84 0.07 5.75
CA ARG A 97 -7.76 0.26 4.61
C ARG A 97 -9.21 -0.11 4.91
N ILE A 98 -9.50 -0.82 6.00
CA ILE A 98 -10.89 -1.04 6.44
C ILE A 98 -11.56 0.30 6.75
N PHE A 99 -10.84 1.22 7.40
CA PHE A 99 -11.33 2.58 7.68
C PHE A 99 -11.84 3.29 6.42
N ASP A 100 -11.18 3.10 5.28
CA ASP A 100 -11.57 3.73 4.02
C ASP A 100 -12.94 3.23 3.51
N LEU A 101 -13.41 2.05 3.95
CA LEU A 101 -14.68 1.48 3.50
C LEU A 101 -15.89 2.09 4.18
N TYR A 102 -15.68 2.78 5.30
CA TYR A 102 -16.71 3.43 6.10
C TYR A 102 -16.63 4.94 5.91
N ASP A 103 -17.78 5.62 6.01
CA ASP A 103 -17.88 7.09 5.89
C ASP A 103 -17.78 7.78 7.26
N ASP A 104 -17.20 7.09 8.25
CA ASP A 104 -16.95 7.67 9.56
C ASP A 104 -15.84 8.73 9.49
N PRO A 105 -15.99 9.88 10.17
CA PRO A 105 -14.95 10.87 10.23
C PRO A 105 -13.73 10.33 10.98
N MET A 106 -12.53 10.73 10.54
CA MET A 106 -11.28 10.39 11.24
C MET A 106 -11.35 10.86 12.70
N PRO A 107 -11.23 9.97 13.71
CA PRO A 107 -11.61 10.31 15.08
C PRO A 107 -10.71 11.36 15.73
N SER A 108 -9.40 11.30 15.47
CA SER A 108 -8.43 12.25 16.01
C SER A 108 -7.23 12.43 15.08
N ARG A 109 -6.41 13.42 15.40
CA ARG A 109 -5.11 13.61 14.75
C ARG A 109 -4.17 12.41 14.96
N THR A 110 -4.19 11.81 16.14
CA THR A 110 -3.37 10.64 16.44
C THR A 110 -3.78 9.45 15.57
N ASP A 111 -5.08 9.24 15.37
CA ASP A 111 -5.58 8.19 14.47
C ASP A 111 -5.19 8.46 13.02
N LEU A 112 -5.24 9.72 12.59
CA LEU A 112 -4.77 10.13 11.27
C LEU A 112 -3.28 9.84 11.08
N GLU A 113 -2.44 10.17 12.07
CA GLU A 113 -1.01 9.88 12.04
C GLU A 113 -0.74 8.36 12.02
N GLY A 114 -1.52 7.57 12.77
CA GLY A 114 -1.51 6.11 12.73
C GLY A 114 -1.87 5.56 11.34
N TYR A 115 -2.96 6.05 10.73
CA TYR A 115 -3.35 5.70 9.36
C TYR A 115 -2.25 6.03 8.35
N CYS A 116 -1.62 7.19 8.46
CA CYS A 116 -0.49 7.56 7.61
C CYS A 116 0.70 6.60 7.78
N GLY A 117 0.97 6.20 9.02
CA GLY A 117 1.97 5.22 9.41
C GLY A 117 1.75 3.87 8.73
N GLU A 118 0.57 3.30 8.90
CA GLU A 118 0.22 1.98 8.38
C GLU A 118 -0.12 1.97 6.89
N THR A 119 -0.12 3.12 6.19
CA THR A 119 -0.36 3.17 4.74
C THR A 119 0.87 3.68 3.97
N ALA A 120 1.01 5.00 3.86
CA ALA A 120 2.04 5.61 3.03
C ALA A 120 3.45 5.39 3.59
N ALA A 121 3.64 5.50 4.91
CA ALA A 121 4.95 5.28 5.52
C ALA A 121 5.38 3.81 5.46
N ALA A 122 4.48 2.88 5.76
CA ALA A 122 4.72 1.44 5.61
C ALA A 122 5.20 1.09 4.19
N LEU A 123 4.56 1.65 3.16
CA LEU A 123 4.98 1.44 1.77
C LEU A 123 6.38 1.98 1.47
N ILE A 124 6.71 3.17 1.96
CA ILE A 124 8.07 3.74 1.80
C ILE A 124 9.10 2.85 2.51
N GLN A 125 8.79 2.36 3.71
CA GLN A 125 9.67 1.48 4.47
C GLN A 125 9.88 0.14 3.76
N LEU A 126 8.83 -0.47 3.20
CA LEU A 126 8.92 -1.69 2.40
C LEU A 126 9.76 -1.47 1.13
N ALA A 127 9.62 -0.31 0.47
CA ALA A 127 10.45 0.05 -0.66
C ALA A 127 11.93 0.22 -0.26
N ALA A 128 12.21 0.84 0.90
CA ALA A 128 13.56 0.94 1.44
C ALA A 128 14.17 -0.44 1.70
N MET A 129 13.41 -1.39 2.25
CA MET A 129 13.86 -2.77 2.44
C MET A 129 14.17 -3.49 1.12
N VAL A 130 13.43 -3.20 0.05
CA VAL A 130 13.72 -3.75 -1.29
C VAL A 130 15.01 -3.16 -1.87
N LEU A 131 15.23 -1.86 -1.67
CA LEU A 131 16.38 -1.13 -2.21
C LEU A 131 17.68 -1.48 -1.47
N ASP A 132 17.65 -1.42 -0.15
CA ASP A 132 18.79 -1.71 0.70
C ASP A 132 18.33 -2.23 2.08
N PRO A 133 18.28 -3.56 2.29
CA PRO A 133 17.88 -4.15 3.56
C PRO A 133 18.77 -3.76 4.75
N ALA A 134 20.06 -3.46 4.50
CA ALA A 134 21.01 -3.15 5.56
C ALA A 134 20.80 -1.73 6.10
N GLU A 135 20.55 -0.78 5.20
CA GLU A 135 20.31 0.62 5.56
C GLU A 135 18.85 0.90 5.93
N ALA A 136 17.88 0.09 5.47
CA ALA A 136 16.45 0.31 5.69
C ALA A 136 16.04 0.60 7.15
N PRO A 137 16.61 -0.03 8.20
CA PRO A 137 16.29 0.32 9.59
C PRO A 137 16.63 1.77 9.94
N GLY A 138 17.72 2.33 9.38
CA GLY A 138 18.11 3.73 9.56
C GLY A 138 17.18 4.72 8.85
N PHE A 139 16.39 4.25 7.88
CA PHE A 139 15.41 5.06 7.16
C PHE A 139 14.01 5.08 7.79
N ALA A 140 13.77 4.34 8.88
CA ALA A 140 12.43 4.20 9.47
C ALA A 140 11.79 5.53 9.88
N GLU A 141 12.54 6.41 10.57
CA GLU A 141 12.03 7.73 10.97
C GLU A 141 11.78 8.65 9.77
N PRO A 142 12.73 8.83 8.83
CA PRO A 142 12.48 9.55 7.58
C PRO A 142 11.28 9.01 6.78
N ALA A 143 11.13 7.68 6.68
CA ALA A 143 10.02 7.03 5.98
C ALA A 143 8.68 7.35 6.66
N GLY A 144 8.62 7.31 8.00
CA GLY A 144 7.47 7.74 8.79
C GLY A 144 7.02 9.17 8.45
N ARG A 145 7.96 10.12 8.52
CA ARG A 145 7.68 11.53 8.26
C ARG A 145 7.28 11.79 6.81
N ALA A 146 7.98 11.19 5.85
CA ALA A 146 7.68 11.30 4.43
C ALA A 146 6.31 10.69 4.09
N GLY A 147 5.98 9.55 4.70
CA GLY A 147 4.69 8.89 4.54
C GLY A 147 3.54 9.76 5.06
N CYS A 148 3.66 10.33 6.25
CA CYS A 148 2.69 11.30 6.78
C CYS A 148 2.52 12.51 5.85
N ALA A 149 3.63 13.10 5.39
CA ALA A 149 3.57 14.23 4.48
C ALA A 149 2.84 13.88 3.17
N GLN A 150 3.15 12.71 2.58
CA GLN A 150 2.53 12.25 1.34
C GLN A 150 1.04 11.96 1.54
N ALA A 151 0.67 11.26 2.61
CA ALA A 151 -0.72 10.91 2.91
C ALA A 151 -1.57 12.16 3.16
N ILE A 152 -1.11 13.09 4.00
CA ILE A 152 -1.83 14.34 4.29
C ILE A 152 -1.98 15.17 3.01
N THR A 153 -0.93 15.30 2.21
CA THR A 153 -1.00 16.01 0.92
C THR A 153 -2.02 15.36 -0.01
N GLY A 154 -2.02 14.03 -0.10
CA GLY A 154 -3.01 13.28 -0.88
C GLY A 154 -4.45 13.53 -0.42
N LEU A 155 -4.71 13.48 0.89
CA LEU A 155 -6.03 13.77 1.46
C LEU A 155 -6.50 15.19 1.14
N LEU A 156 -5.61 16.18 1.16
CA LEU A 156 -5.93 17.56 0.79
C LEU A 156 -6.27 17.70 -0.69
N LEU A 157 -5.51 17.04 -1.58
CA LEU A 157 -5.77 17.04 -3.02
C LEU A 157 -7.09 16.34 -3.37
N LEU A 158 -7.42 15.29 -2.64
CA LEU A 158 -8.66 14.51 -2.82
C LEU A 158 -9.85 15.07 -2.04
N LEU A 159 -9.69 16.14 -1.27
CA LEU A 159 -10.76 16.73 -0.46
C LEU A 159 -12.06 17.01 -1.26
N PRO A 160 -12.04 17.52 -2.51
CA PRO A 160 -13.25 17.70 -3.30
C PRO A 160 -13.95 16.38 -3.67
N LEU A 161 -13.21 15.28 -3.78
CA LEU A 161 -13.78 13.94 -4.01
C LEU A 161 -14.40 13.40 -2.72
N HIS A 162 -13.67 13.45 -1.60
CA HIS A 162 -14.17 13.00 -0.31
C HIS A 162 -15.45 13.73 0.10
N ARG A 163 -15.48 15.07 -0.01
CA ARG A 163 -16.68 15.87 0.31
C ARG A 163 -17.91 15.58 -0.53
N ARG A 164 -17.76 15.02 -1.74
CA ARG A 164 -18.89 14.62 -2.59
C ARG A 164 -19.50 13.29 -2.18
N ARG A 165 -18.75 12.45 -1.48
CA ARG A 165 -19.16 11.10 -1.07
C ARG A 165 -19.89 11.09 0.28
N GLY A 166 -19.57 12.06 1.15
CA GLY A 166 -20.06 12.14 2.52
C GLY A 166 -18.88 12.32 3.43
#